data_AF-A0AAE7MT16-F1
#
_entry.id   AF-A0AAE7MT16-F1
#
_cell.length_a   1.000
_cell.length_b   1.000
_cell.length_c   1.000
_cell.angle_alpha   90.00
_cell.angle_beta   90.00
_cell.angle_gamma   90.00
#
_symmetry.space_group_name_H-M   'P 1'
#
loop_
_entity.id
_entity.type
_entity.pdbx_description
1 polymer ?
#
loop_
_entity_poly.entity_id
_entity_poly.type
_entity_poly.pdbx_seq_one_letter_code
_entity_poly.pdbx_strand_id
1 'polypeptide(L)'
;MITFVSMAEIEHARKELCEAGIEESRFSDGELIFALKQKNECQANTIVPIVIDWLLMKNYLLTPAQAVRFLTNKLGQTESVSLKALGDLEFDGDGKYFLIACQSMNKQYEKVYKVYTDGQVKELWRA
;
A
#
# COMPACT_ATOMS: atom_id res chain seq x y z
N MET A 1 17.84 -0.06 21.52
CA MET A 1 18.48 -1.37 21.78
C MET A 1 18.71 -2.04 20.44
N ILE A 2 19.96 -2.32 20.03
CA ILE A 2 20.20 -3.03 18.77
C ILE A 2 20.16 -4.52 19.09
N THR A 3 19.04 -5.18 18.79
CA THR A 3 18.95 -6.64 18.86
C THR A 3 19.86 -7.22 17.79
N PHE A 4 20.87 -7.98 18.20
CA PHE A 4 21.72 -8.74 17.29
C PHE A 4 20.86 -9.82 16.62
N VAL A 5 20.95 -9.94 15.30
CA VAL A 5 20.34 -11.01 14.53
C VAL A 5 21.48 -11.80 13.92
N SER A 6 21.55 -13.09 14.22
CA SER A 6 22.60 -13.97 13.71
C SER A 6 22.39 -14.28 12.23
N MET A 7 23.47 -14.58 11.51
CA MET A 7 23.35 -15.03 10.11
C MET A 7 22.49 -16.30 9.98
N ALA A 8 22.50 -17.18 10.98
CA ALA A 8 21.66 -18.37 10.98
C ALA A 8 20.17 -18.04 11.00
N GLU A 9 19.76 -16.99 11.72
CA GLU A 9 18.37 -16.51 11.70
C GLU A 9 17.99 -15.88 10.36
N ILE A 10 18.92 -15.19 9.71
CA ILE A 10 18.71 -14.61 8.36
C ILE A 10 18.53 -15.74 7.34
N GLU A 11 19.39 -16.76 7.34
CA GLU A 11 19.25 -17.91 6.45
C GLU A 11 17.96 -18.70 6.70
N HIS A 12 17.56 -18.84 7.97
CA HIS A 12 16.28 -19.44 8.31
C HIS A 12 15.11 -18.63 7.75
N ALA A 13 15.14 -17.30 7.86
CA ALA A 13 14.13 -16.42 7.28
C ALA A 13 14.07 -16.53 5.76
N ARG A 14 15.22 -16.59 5.07
CA ARG A 14 15.29 -16.80 3.61
C ARG A 14 14.62 -18.12 3.21
N LYS A 15 14.87 -19.18 3.98
CA LYS A 15 14.23 -20.48 3.76
C LYS A 15 12.72 -20.42 3.96
N GLU A 16 12.23 -19.80 5.05
CA GLU A 16 10.79 -19.61 5.28
C GLU A 16 10.10 -18.87 4.11
N LEU A 17 10.74 -17.83 3.57
CA LEU A 17 10.22 -17.09 2.42
C LEU A 17 10.18 -17.96 1.15
N CYS A 18 11.25 -18.70 0.88
CA CYS A 18 11.32 -19.60 -0.27
C CYS A 18 10.24 -20.70 -0.21
N GLU A 19 10.02 -21.31 0.96
CA GLU A 19 8.96 -22.30 1.18
C GLU A 19 7.55 -21.72 1.00
N ALA A 20 7.36 -20.42 1.28
CA ALA A 20 6.13 -19.69 1.01
C ALA A 20 5.98 -19.23 -0.46
N GLY A 21 6.93 -19.56 -1.34
CA GLY A 21 6.93 -19.13 -2.74
C GLY A 21 7.31 -17.67 -2.96
N ILE A 22 7.92 -17.03 -1.97
CA ILE A 22 8.42 -15.64 -2.06
C ILE A 22 9.91 -15.69 -2.47
N GLU A 23 10.24 -14.95 -3.53
CA GLU A 23 11.61 -14.87 -4.04
C GLU A 23 12.53 -14.13 -3.03
N GLU A 24 13.24 -14.90 -2.21
CA GLU A 24 14.04 -14.40 -1.08
C GLU A 24 15.18 -13.46 -1.51
N SER A 25 15.73 -13.66 -2.72
CA SER A 25 16.85 -12.89 -3.27
C SER A 25 16.52 -11.41 -3.50
N ARG A 26 15.24 -11.05 -3.48
CA ARG A 26 14.76 -9.65 -3.57
C ARG A 26 14.92 -8.88 -2.28
N PHE A 27 15.20 -9.54 -1.16
CA PHE A 27 15.32 -8.92 0.16
C PHE A 27 16.78 -8.86 0.60
N SER A 28 17.23 -7.65 0.91
CA SER A 28 18.53 -7.43 1.52
C SER A 28 18.58 -7.98 2.95
N ASP A 29 19.78 -8.30 3.45
CA ASP A 29 19.96 -8.72 4.84
C ASP A 29 19.42 -7.67 5.83
N GLY A 30 19.57 -6.38 5.50
CA GLY A 30 19.02 -5.29 6.31
C GLY A 30 17.49 -5.31 6.40
N GLU A 31 16.80 -5.59 5.29
CA GLU A 31 15.35 -5.74 5.28
C GLU A 31 14.89 -6.98 6.06
N LEU A 32 15.63 -8.09 5.94
CA LEU A 32 15.34 -9.31 6.70
C LEU A 32 15.56 -9.11 8.21
N ILE A 33 16.62 -8.39 8.61
CA ILE A 33 16.84 -8.01 10.02
C ILE A 33 15.68 -7.17 10.54
N PHE A 34 15.18 -6.22 9.74
CA PHE A 34 14.04 -5.40 10.13
C PHE A 34 12.77 -6.24 10.27
N ALA A 35 12.53 -7.19 9.35
CA ALA A 35 11.36 -8.06 9.37
C ALA A 35 11.42 -9.06 10.54
N LEU A 36 12.61 -9.58 10.88
CA LEU A 36 12.83 -10.44 12.04
C LEU A 36 12.59 -9.70 13.36
N LYS A 37 12.98 -8.43 13.45
CA LYS A 37 12.64 -7.59 14.61
C LYS A 37 11.13 -7.41 14.74
N GLN A 38 10.46 -7.10 13.65
CA GLN A 38 9.01 -6.91 13.66
C GLN A 38 8.26 -8.22 13.95
N LYS A 39 8.73 -9.36 13.43
CA LYS A 39 8.25 -10.71 13.80
C LYS A 39 8.28 -10.89 15.32
N ASN A 40 9.40 -10.55 15.97
CA ASN A 40 9.56 -10.70 17.42
C ASN A 40 8.65 -9.74 18.21
N GLU A 41 8.50 -8.49 17.75
CA GLU A 41 7.59 -7.51 18.36
C GLU A 41 6.13 -7.95 18.27
N CYS A 42 5.73 -8.53 17.14
CA CYS A 42 4.37 -9.02 16.90
C CYS A 42 4.15 -10.47 17.38
N GLN A 43 5.16 -11.12 17.95
CA GLN A 43 5.13 -12.54 18.35
C GLN A 43 4.68 -13.49 17.22
N ALA A 44 5.05 -13.18 15.98
CA ALA A 44 4.73 -14.03 14.84
C ALA A 44 5.66 -15.25 14.80
N ASN A 45 5.11 -16.41 14.38
CA ASN A 45 5.88 -17.65 14.28
C ASN A 45 6.92 -17.60 13.15
N THR A 46 6.58 -16.96 12.03
CA THR A 46 7.41 -16.85 10.82
C THR A 46 7.51 -15.41 10.35
N ILE A 47 8.48 -15.13 9.49
CA ILE A 47 8.69 -13.80 8.89
C ILE A 47 7.71 -13.51 7.74
N VAL A 48 7.06 -14.55 7.22
CA VAL A 48 6.22 -14.51 6.02
C VAL A 48 5.08 -13.48 6.11
N PRO A 49 4.27 -13.41 7.20
CA PRO A 49 3.18 -12.43 7.29
C PRO A 49 3.68 -10.98 7.23
N ILE A 50 4.83 -10.73 7.87
CA ILE A 50 5.46 -9.40 7.92
C ILE A 50 5.87 -8.96 6.50
N VAL A 51 6.51 -9.86 5.76
CA VAL A 51 6.94 -9.59 4.38
C VAL A 51 5.74 -9.42 3.46
N ILE A 52 4.68 -10.21 3.61
CA ILE A 52 3.44 -10.06 2.84
C ILE A 52 2.81 -8.69 3.10
N ASP A 53 2.69 -8.28 4.36
CA ASP A 53 2.13 -6.97 4.72
C ASP A 53 2.95 -5.83 4.09
N TRP A 54 4.28 -5.93 4.07
CA TRP A 54 5.12 -4.93 3.41
C TRP A 54 4.93 -4.91 1.90
N LEU A 55 4.83 -6.07 1.25
CA LEU A 55 4.55 -6.16 -0.17
C LEU A 55 3.19 -5.56 -0.50
N LEU A 56 2.18 -5.77 0.35
CA LEU A 56 0.87 -5.14 0.21
C LEU A 56 0.97 -3.62 0.37
N MET A 57 1.66 -3.14 1.41
CA MET A 57 1.82 -1.69 1.65
C MET A 57 2.64 -0.97 0.56
N LYS A 58 3.61 -1.65 -0.06
CA LYS A 58 4.42 -1.09 -1.16
C LYS A 58 3.64 -1.03 -2.48
N ASN A 59 2.81 -2.04 -2.75
CA ASN A 59 2.19 -2.20 -4.08
C ASN A 59 0.72 -1.81 -4.13
N TYR A 60 0.06 -1.65 -2.98
CA TYR A 60 -1.36 -1.32 -2.92
C TYR A 60 -1.64 -0.07 -2.11
N LEU A 61 -2.64 0.69 -2.56
CA LEU A 61 -3.27 1.76 -1.79
C LEU A 61 -4.22 1.10 -0.79
N LEU A 62 -3.89 1.16 0.49
CA LEU A 62 -4.62 0.49 1.56
C LEU A 62 -5.54 1.44 2.33
N THR A 63 -5.34 2.76 2.21
CA THR A 63 -6.15 3.77 2.92
C THR A 63 -6.67 4.86 2.00
N PRO A 64 -7.80 5.50 2.34
CA PRO A 64 -8.31 6.65 1.58
C PRO A 64 -7.28 7.77 1.45
N ALA A 65 -6.48 8.02 2.50
CA ALA A 65 -5.43 9.03 2.49
C ALA A 65 -4.30 8.71 1.48
N GLN A 66 -3.90 7.44 1.38
CA GLN A 66 -2.94 7.01 0.36
C GLN A 66 -3.50 7.21 -1.05
N ALA A 67 -4.78 6.87 -1.26
CA ALA A 67 -5.43 7.03 -2.55
C ALA A 67 -5.60 8.49 -2.98
N VAL A 68 -5.97 9.38 -2.04
CA VAL A 68 -6.02 10.84 -2.28
C VAL A 68 -4.64 11.35 -2.66
N ARG A 69 -3.60 11.05 -1.87
CA ARG A 69 -2.23 11.49 -2.15
C ARG A 69 -1.73 10.98 -3.50
N PHE A 70 -2.03 9.72 -3.83
CA PHE A 70 -1.68 9.13 -5.12
C PHE A 70 -2.34 9.90 -6.28
N LEU A 71 -3.63 10.19 -6.16
CA LEU A 71 -4.37 10.94 -7.18
C LEU A 71 -3.87 12.38 -7.30
N THR A 72 -3.58 13.07 -6.18
CA THR A 72 -3.00 14.43 -6.17
C THR A 72 -1.70 14.47 -6.97
N ASN A 73 -0.80 13.51 -6.72
CA ASN A 73 0.48 13.42 -7.41
C ASN A 73 0.30 13.11 -8.90
N LYS A 74 -0.64 12.22 -9.25
CA LYS A 74 -0.90 11.80 -10.63
C LYS A 74 -1.53 12.91 -11.47
N LEU A 75 -2.40 13.73 -10.88
CA LEU A 75 -3.04 14.87 -11.55
C LEU A 75 -2.15 16.13 -11.58
N GLY A 76 -1.05 16.17 -10.82
CA GLY A 76 -0.15 17.31 -10.77
C GLY A 76 -0.84 18.58 -10.24
N GLN A 77 -1.67 18.45 -9.21
CA GLN A 77 -2.62 19.50 -8.82
C GLN A 77 -1.98 20.85 -8.43
N THR A 78 -2.46 21.88 -9.11
CA THR A 78 -2.37 23.32 -8.81
C THR A 78 -3.40 23.72 -7.74
N GLU A 79 -3.07 24.74 -6.94
CA GLU A 79 -3.70 25.17 -5.66
C GLU A 79 -5.23 25.39 -5.63
N SER A 80 -5.95 25.26 -6.74
CA SER A 80 -7.37 25.62 -6.86
C SER A 80 -8.36 24.47 -6.66
N VAL A 81 -7.88 23.25 -6.38
CA VAL A 81 -8.72 22.04 -6.34
C VAL A 81 -8.44 21.21 -5.09
N SER A 82 -9.48 20.79 -4.37
CA SER A 82 -9.39 19.87 -3.23
C SER A 82 -9.91 18.48 -3.60
N LEU A 83 -9.18 17.44 -3.16
CA LEU A 83 -9.58 16.04 -3.31
C LEU A 83 -10.07 15.49 -1.98
N LYS A 84 -11.22 14.81 -2.00
CA LYS A 84 -11.81 14.20 -0.81
C LYS A 84 -12.34 12.81 -1.12
N ALA A 85 -11.97 11.82 -0.30
CA ALA A 85 -12.57 10.51 -0.34
C ALA A 85 -14.06 10.59 0.06
N LEU A 86 -14.93 10.00 -0.75
CA LEU A 86 -16.39 10.01 -0.55
C LEU A 86 -16.88 8.86 0.35
N GLY A 87 -16.04 7.86 0.59
CA GLY A 87 -16.36 6.68 1.38
C GLY A 87 -15.12 5.82 1.61
N ASP A 88 -15.37 4.62 2.12
CA ASP A 88 -14.35 3.59 2.34
C ASP A 88 -14.04 2.81 1.05
N LEU A 89 -13.44 1.63 1.20
CA LEU A 89 -13.06 0.76 0.10
C LEU A 89 -14.28 0.09 -0.54
N GLU A 90 -14.47 0.32 -1.83
CA GLU A 90 -15.51 -0.30 -2.67
C GLU A 90 -14.90 -1.35 -3.61
N PHE A 91 -15.75 -2.08 -4.33
CA PHE A 91 -15.34 -3.12 -5.29
C PHE A 91 -16.27 -3.14 -6.50
N ASP A 92 -15.70 -3.31 -7.69
CA ASP A 92 -16.42 -3.61 -8.92
C ASP A 92 -15.67 -4.65 -9.78
N GLY A 93 -16.08 -4.83 -11.03
CA GLY A 93 -15.48 -5.80 -11.96
C GLY A 93 -14.01 -5.55 -12.31
N ASP A 94 -13.47 -4.36 -12.05
CA ASP A 94 -12.07 -4.00 -12.26
C ASP A 94 -11.22 -4.14 -10.99
N GLY A 95 -11.85 -4.33 -9.82
CA GLY A 95 -11.16 -4.56 -8.55
C GLY A 95 -11.63 -3.65 -7.41
N LYS A 96 -10.83 -3.59 -6.35
CA LYS A 96 -11.10 -2.75 -5.18
C LYS A 96 -10.64 -1.31 -5.43
N TYR A 97 -11.45 -0.32 -5.08
CA TYR A 97 -11.14 1.09 -5.30
C TYR A 97 -11.65 2.01 -4.19
N PHE A 98 -11.07 3.20 -4.11
CA PHE A 98 -11.58 4.33 -3.32
C PHE A 98 -12.27 5.32 -4.25
N LEU A 99 -13.44 5.81 -3.84
CA LEU A 99 -14.15 6.85 -4.57
C LEU A 99 -13.67 8.23 -4.09
N ILE A 100 -13.08 9.02 -4.98
CA ILE A 100 -12.48 10.32 -4.65
C ILE A 100 -13.12 11.42 -5.47
N ALA A 101 -13.72 12.39 -4.80
CA ALA A 101 -14.27 13.57 -5.42
C ALA A 101 -13.25 14.69 -5.53
N CYS A 102 -13.38 15.44 -6.61
CA CYS A 102 -12.65 16.65 -6.91
C CYS A 102 -13.59 17.86 -6.75
N GLN A 103 -13.25 18.75 -5.83
CA GLN A 103 -14.01 19.96 -5.53
C GLN A 103 -13.19 21.18 -5.95
N SER A 104 -13.85 22.09 -6.66
CA SER A 104 -13.33 23.43 -6.95
C SER A 104 -13.93 24.41 -5.94
N MET A 105 -13.21 25.48 -5.57
CA MET A 105 -13.67 26.46 -4.58
C MET A 105 -15.08 27.03 -4.88
N ASN A 106 -15.53 26.99 -6.14
CA ASN A 106 -16.79 27.58 -6.58
C ASN A 106 -17.86 26.57 -7.01
N LYS A 107 -17.63 25.24 -6.95
CA LYS A 107 -18.61 24.21 -7.37
C LYS A 107 -18.60 22.99 -6.48
N GLN A 108 -19.79 22.43 -6.22
CA GLN A 108 -19.96 21.41 -5.19
C GLN A 108 -19.24 20.08 -5.49
N TYR A 109 -19.04 19.66 -6.74
CA TYR A 109 -18.17 18.55 -7.17
C TYR A 109 -17.95 18.66 -8.69
N GLU A 110 -16.72 18.78 -9.17
CA GLU A 110 -16.44 18.87 -10.62
C GLU A 110 -16.22 17.50 -11.26
N LYS A 111 -15.53 16.60 -10.56
CA LYS A 111 -15.20 15.25 -11.06
C LYS A 111 -15.20 14.24 -9.93
N VAL A 112 -15.47 12.98 -10.24
CA VAL A 112 -15.31 11.85 -9.31
C VAL A 112 -14.38 10.84 -9.95
N TYR A 113 -13.48 10.27 -9.18
CA TYR A 113 -12.50 9.28 -9.62
C TYR A 113 -12.68 7.99 -8.84
N LYS A 114 -12.60 6.85 -9.54
CA LYS A 114 -12.29 5.56 -8.93
C LYS A 114 -10.78 5.42 -8.92
N VAL A 115 -10.20 5.31 -7.73
CA VAL A 115 -8.77 5.08 -7.54
C VAL A 115 -8.59 3.66 -7.01
N TYR A 116 -8.20 2.75 -7.90
CA TYR A 116 -8.05 1.34 -7.59
C TYR A 116 -6.82 1.11 -6.72
N THR A 117 -6.92 0.10 -5.87
CA THR A 117 -5.84 -0.26 -4.92
C THR A 117 -4.54 -0.59 -5.61
N ASP A 118 -4.54 -1.04 -6.86
CA ASP A 118 -3.35 -1.32 -7.68
C ASP A 118 -2.77 -0.08 -8.40
N GLY A 119 -3.35 1.10 -8.20
CA GLY A 119 -2.90 2.37 -8.80
C GLY A 119 -3.59 2.76 -10.12
N GLN A 120 -4.53 1.95 -10.62
CA GLN A 120 -5.37 2.36 -11.74
C GLN A 120 -6.31 3.51 -11.32
N VAL A 121 -6.59 4.43 -12.24
CA VAL A 121 -7.50 5.57 -11.99
C VAL A 121 -8.47 5.69 -13.14
N LYS A 122 -9.77 5.74 -12.83
CA LYS A 122 -10.85 5.97 -13.81
C LYS A 122 -11.67 7.18 -13.41
N GLU A 123 -11.83 8.13 -14.32
CA GLU A 123 -12.71 9.29 -14.14
C GLU A 123 -14.16 8.89 -14.41
N LEU A 124 -15.06 9.18 -13.46
CA LEU A 124 -16.49 9.06 -13.62
C LEU A 124 -17.03 10.43 -14.05
N TRP A 125 -17.52 10.50 -15.29
CA TRP A 125 -18.23 11.68 -15.76
C TRP A 125 -19.62 11.72 -15.14
N ARG A 126 -20.02 12.90 -14.63
CA ARG A 126 -21.45 13.17 -14.44
C ARG A 126 -22.06 13.33 -15.83
N ALA A 127 -23.03 12.47 -16.15
CA ALA A 127 -23.97 12.68 -17.25
C ALA A 127 -24.80 13.94 -16.99
#